data_AF-A0A972F3A3-F1
#
_entry.id   AF-A0A972F3A3-F1
#
_cell.length_a   1.000
_cell.length_b   1.000
_cell.length_c   1.000
_cell.angle_alpha   90.00
_cell.angle_beta   90.00
_cell.angle_gamma   90.00
#
_symmetry.space_group_name_H-M   'P 1'
#
loop_
_entity.id
_entity.type
_entity.pdbx_description
1 polymer ?
#
loop_
_entity_poly.entity_id
_entity_poly.type
_entity_poly.pdbx_seq_one_letter_code
_entity_poly.pdbx_strand_id
1 'polypeptide(L)'
;MDFLLSIIRALPGSVAQGLIWGIMAIGVFVTFKLLDYADLTVDGSIATGGAVCVVSIVSGLDPALALLLAFLAGAVSGLVTGLLHSGFAIPPIL
;
A
#
# COMPACT_ATOMS: atom_id res chain seq x y z
N MET A 1 -26.09 5.83 -27.37
CA MET A 1 -24.69 6.32 -27.48
C MET A 1 -24.06 6.50 -26.09
N ASP A 2 -24.87 6.76 -25.07
CA ASP A 2 -24.43 7.16 -23.72
C ASP A 2 -23.72 6.04 -22.94
N PHE A 3 -24.10 4.77 -23.16
CA PHE A 3 -23.44 3.62 -22.55
C PHE A 3 -21.98 3.44 -23.02
N LEU A 4 -21.72 3.59 -24.32
CA LEU A 4 -20.34 3.51 -24.84
C LEU A 4 -19.49 4.68 -24.33
N LEU A 5 -20.08 5.88 -24.26
CA LEU A 5 -19.42 7.05 -23.72
C LEU A 5 -19.15 6.93 -22.20
N SER A 6 -20.00 6.25 -21.44
CA SER A 6 -19.76 6.03 -20.01
C SER A 6 -18.59 5.09 -19.76
N ILE A 7 -18.44 4.01 -20.56
CA ILE A 7 -17.28 3.11 -20.48
C ILE A 7 -15.98 3.86 -20.81
N ILE A 8 -15.98 4.66 -21.88
CA ILE A 8 -14.78 5.41 -22.29
C ILE A 8 -14.39 6.43 -21.21
N ARG A 9 -15.35 7.07 -20.55
CA ARG A 9 -15.09 8.01 -19.45
C ARG A 9 -14.59 7.33 -18.17
N ALA A 10 -14.91 6.05 -17.96
CA ALA A 10 -14.44 5.28 -16.81
C ALA A 10 -13.00 4.74 -16.99
N LEU A 11 -12.52 4.61 -18.22
CA LEU A 11 -11.17 4.08 -18.52
C LEU A 11 -10.03 4.78 -17.76
N PRO A 12 -9.93 6.13 -17.72
CA PRO A 12 -8.82 6.80 -17.05
C PRO A 12 -8.73 6.46 -15.55
N GLY A 13 -9.89 6.38 -14.87
CA GLY A 13 -9.95 6.02 -13.45
C GLY A 13 -9.52 4.57 -13.21
N SER A 14 -10.04 3.64 -14.02
CA SER A 14 -9.69 2.22 -13.93
C SER A 14 -8.20 1.99 -14.20
N VAL A 15 -7.61 2.68 -15.17
CA VAL A 15 -6.17 2.59 -15.48
C VAL A 15 -5.34 3.15 -14.33
N ALA A 16 -5.68 4.33 -13.80
CA ALA A 16 -4.96 4.92 -12.67
C ALA A 16 -4.98 3.99 -11.45
N GLN A 17 -6.14 3.41 -11.13
CA GLN A 17 -6.27 2.46 -10.03
C GLN A 17 -5.48 1.17 -10.30
N GLY A 18 -5.51 0.65 -11.53
CA GLY A 18 -4.69 -0.51 -11.93
C GLY A 18 -3.19 -0.27 -11.79
N LEU A 19 -2.70 0.93 -12.11
CA LEU A 19 -1.29 1.30 -11.93
C LEU A 19 -0.89 1.36 -10.46
N ILE A 20 -1.76 1.90 -9.59
CA ILE A 20 -1.53 1.94 -8.14
C ILE A 20 -1.48 0.51 -7.57
N TRP A 21 -2.46 -0.33 -7.91
CA TRP A 21 -2.48 -1.73 -7.49
C TRP A 21 -1.31 -2.54 -8.08
N GLY A 22 -0.78 -2.15 -9.24
CA GLY A 22 0.43 -2.75 -9.81
C GLY A 22 1.65 -2.58 -8.91
N ILE A 23 1.82 -1.40 -8.30
CA ILE A 23 2.92 -1.15 -7.34
C ILE A 23 2.74 -2.02 -6.08
N MET A 24 1.51 -2.14 -5.58
CA MET A 24 1.19 -3.04 -4.47
C MET A 24 1.55 -4.50 -4.81
N ALA A 25 1.14 -4.97 -6.00
CA ALA A 25 1.39 -6.33 -6.45
C ALA A 25 2.89 -6.66 -6.54
N ILE A 26 3.74 -5.68 -6.89
CA ILE A 26 5.20 -5.85 -6.86
C ILE A 26 5.68 -6.08 -5.42
N GLY A 27 5.17 -5.34 -4.44
CA GLY A 27 5.52 -5.54 -3.03
C GLY A 27 5.16 -6.94 -2.53
N VAL A 28 3.95 -7.40 -2.85
CA VAL A 28 3.48 -8.76 -2.52
C VAL A 28 4.32 -9.82 -3.24
N PHE A 29 4.67 -9.59 -4.51
CA PHE A 29 5.54 -10.51 -5.25
C PHE A 29 6.91 -10.67 -4.58
N VAL A 30 7.51 -9.58 -4.08
CA VAL A 30 8.82 -9.65 -3.41
C VAL A 30 8.76 -10.54 -2.17
N THR A 31 7.73 -10.42 -1.33
CA THR A 31 7.62 -11.23 -0.11
C THR A 31 7.40 -12.71 -0.44
N PHE A 32 6.45 -13.01 -1.33
CA PHE A 32 6.13 -14.39 -1.70
C PHE A 32 7.20 -15.10 -2.52
N LYS A 33 7.87 -14.42 -3.47
CA LYS A 33 8.79 -15.07 -4.41
C LYS A 33 10.26 -14.90 -4.07
N LEU A 34 10.63 -13.78 -3.46
CA LEU A 34 12.04 -13.48 -3.16
C LEU A 34 12.40 -13.90 -1.74
N LEU A 35 11.51 -13.66 -0.79
CA LEU A 35 11.69 -14.00 0.63
C LEU A 35 11.09 -15.37 1.01
N ASP A 36 10.35 -16.01 0.09
CA ASP A 36 9.61 -17.26 0.31
C ASP A 36 8.73 -17.21 1.58
N TYR A 37 8.17 -16.01 1.84
CA TYR A 37 7.39 -15.70 3.03
C TYR A 37 6.08 -15.06 2.60
N ALA A 38 4.97 -15.70 2.94
CA ALA A 38 3.63 -15.21 2.65
C ALA A 38 3.32 -14.01 3.57
N ASP A 39 3.49 -12.80 3.05
CA ASP A 39 3.25 -11.57 3.81
C ASP A 39 2.22 -10.68 3.13
N LEU A 40 1.03 -10.60 3.73
CA LEU A 40 0.00 -9.61 3.39
C LEU A 40 0.17 -8.27 4.11
N THR A 41 1.23 -8.07 4.92
CA THR A 41 1.55 -6.76 5.53
C THR A 41 1.72 -5.68 4.46
N VAL A 42 2.10 -6.04 3.23
CA VAL A 42 2.17 -5.10 2.10
C VAL A 42 0.84 -4.40 1.85
N ASP A 43 -0.29 -5.11 1.93
CA ASP A 43 -1.62 -4.54 1.72
C ASP A 43 -1.98 -3.58 2.88
N GLY A 44 -1.77 -4.05 4.12
CA GLY A 44 -2.04 -3.24 5.32
C GLY A 44 -1.14 -2.01 5.47
N SER A 45 0.15 -2.11 5.11
CA SER A 45 1.11 -0.99 5.20
C SER A 45 0.84 0.09 4.16
N ILE A 46 0.40 -0.28 2.94
CA ILE A 46 -0.02 0.68 1.91
C ILE A 46 -1.29 1.42 2.35
N ALA A 47 -2.28 0.71 2.90
CA ALA A 47 -3.49 1.34 3.43
C ALA A 47 -3.16 2.30 4.59
N THR A 48 -2.27 1.89 5.50
CA THR A 48 -1.83 2.72 6.64
C THR A 48 -1.11 3.98 6.17
N GLY A 49 -0.18 3.87 5.22
CA GLY A 49 0.49 5.04 4.62
C GLY A 49 -0.50 6.00 3.95
N GLY A 50 -1.44 5.47 3.18
CA GLY A 50 -2.51 6.28 2.56
C GLY A 50 -3.37 7.02 3.58
N ALA A 51 -3.79 6.34 4.66
CA ALA A 51 -4.56 6.94 5.74
C ALA A 51 -3.78 8.06 6.43
N VAL A 52 -2.50 7.84 6.76
CA VAL A 52 -1.64 8.85 7.39
C VAL A 52 -1.45 10.06 6.47
N CYS A 53 -1.27 9.84 5.16
CA CYS A 53 -1.16 10.92 4.18
C CYS A 53 -2.42 11.80 4.17
N VAL A 54 -3.60 11.19 4.04
CA VAL A 54 -4.88 11.91 3.97
C VAL A 54 -5.16 12.67 5.27
N VAL A 55 -4.99 12.02 6.43
CA VAL A 55 -5.21 12.66 7.72
C VAL A 55 -4.25 13.84 7.91
N SER A 56 -2.98 13.69 7.51
CA SER A 56 -1.99 14.77 7.58
C SER A 56 -2.37 15.96 6.71
N ILE A 57 -2.77 15.72 5.46
CA ILE A 57 -3.21 16.79 4.54
C ILE A 57 -4.47 17.48 5.06
N VAL A 58 -5.46 16.72 5.54
CA VAL A 58 -6.70 17.27 6.11
C VAL A 58 -6.41 18.08 7.38
N SER A 59 -5.37 17.72 8.14
CA SER A 59 -4.92 18.48 9.32
C SER A 59 -4.15 19.77 9.00
N GLY A 60 -3.94 20.07 7.71
CA GLY A 60 -3.27 21.30 7.26
C GLY A 60 -1.75 21.18 7.09
N LEU A 61 -1.19 19.96 7.15
CA LEU A 61 0.22 19.74 6.84
C LEU A 61 0.49 19.84 5.34
N ASP A 62 1.72 20.24 5.02
CA ASP A 62 2.19 20.29 3.64
C ASP A 62 2.17 18.88 3.00
N PRO A 63 1.74 18.74 1.73
CA PRO A 63 1.71 17.45 1.05
C PRO A 63 3.04 16.70 1.00
N ALA A 64 4.18 17.40 0.95
CA ALA A 64 5.50 16.78 0.95
C ALA A 64 5.82 16.16 2.32
N LEU A 65 5.56 16.88 3.42
CA LEU A 65 5.69 16.36 4.78
C LEU A 65 4.72 15.21 5.04
N ALA A 66 3.48 15.31 4.54
CA ALA A 66 2.48 14.25 4.64
C ALA A 66 2.94 12.96 3.94
N LEU A 67 3.61 13.07 2.80
CA LEU A 67 4.17 11.93 2.07
C LEU A 67 5.32 11.28 2.86
N LEU A 68 6.19 12.09 3.50
CA LEU A 68 7.25 11.59 4.37
C LEU A 68 6.67 10.82 5.57
N LEU A 69 5.64 11.36 6.22
CA LEU A 69 4.96 10.71 7.34
C LEU A 69 4.27 9.40 6.91
N ALA A 70 3.64 9.39 5.75
CA ALA A 70 3.04 8.19 5.16
C ALA A 70 4.06 7.09 4.91
N PHE A 71 5.23 7.45 4.36
CA PHE A 71 6.34 6.51 4.15
C PHE A 71 6.85 5.94 5.48
N LEU A 72 7.06 6.79 6.49
CA LEU A 72 7.51 6.34 7.81
C LEU A 72 6.49 5.42 8.48
N ALA A 73 5.20 5.73 8.40
CA ALA A 73 4.15 4.87 8.94
C ALA A 73 4.11 3.49 8.27
N GLY A 74 4.26 3.43 6.94
CA GLY A 74 4.37 2.18 6.19
C GLY A 74 5.63 1.38 6.58
N ALA A 75 6.78 2.05 6.71
CA ALA A 75 8.03 1.43 7.12
C ALA A 75 7.97 0.86 8.55
N VAL A 76 7.33 1.58 9.48
CA VAL A 76 7.12 1.09 10.86
C VAL A 76 6.21 -0.13 10.86
N SER A 77 5.14 -0.14 10.06
CA SER A 77 4.27 -1.31 9.92
C SER A 77 5.05 -2.55 9.46
N GLY A 78 5.87 -2.42 8.41
CA GLY A 78 6.73 -3.51 7.94
C GLY A 78 7.80 -3.95 8.97
N LEU A 79 8.37 -2.99 9.70
CA LEU A 79 9.32 -3.30 10.79
C LEU A 79 8.67 -4.10 11.92
N VAL A 80 7.44 -3.75 12.32
CA VAL A 80 6.71 -4.48 13.36
C VAL A 80 6.49 -5.93 12.92
N THR A 81 6.04 -6.18 11.70
CA THR A 81 5.90 -7.56 11.18
C THR A 81 7.24 -8.28 11.14
N GLY A 82 8.30 -7.62 10.65
CA GLY A 82 9.65 -8.20 10.60
C GLY A 82 10.18 -8.58 11.99
N LEU A 83 9.98 -7.73 12.99
CA LEU A 83 10.37 -8.00 14.38
C LEU A 83 9.56 -9.14 15.00
N LEU A 84 8.26 -9.22 14.71
CA LEU A 84 7.42 -10.32 15.16
C LEU A 84 7.87 -11.65 14.57
N HIS A 85 8.19 -11.67 13.28
CA HIS A 85 8.64 -12.88 12.61
C HIS A 85 10.06 -13.30 13.04
N SER A 86 11.04 -12.38 12.99
CA SER A 86 12.43 -12.68 13.35
C SER A 86 12.67 -12.87 14.85
N GLY A 87 11.94 -12.14 15.71
CA GLY A 87 12.15 -12.13 17.15
C GLY A 87 11.30 -13.14 17.91
N PHE A 88 10.06 -13.38 17.47
CA PHE A 88 9.11 -14.27 18.17
C PHE A 88 8.83 -15.58 17.42
N ALA A 89 9.51 -15.80 16.28
CA ALA A 89 9.37 -17.00 15.44
C ALA A 89 7.91 -17.33 15.07
N ILE A 90 7.07 -16.30 14.98
CA ILE A 90 5.66 -16.47 14.62
C ILE A 90 5.62 -16.93 13.16
N PRO A 91 4.97 -18.08 12.87
CA PRO A 91 4.87 -18.55 11.50
C PRO A 91 4.11 -17.55 10.63
N PRO A 92 4.50 -17.39 9.34
CA PRO A 92 3.76 -16.58 8.39
C PRO A 92 2.29 -16.98 8.42
N ILE A 93 1.43 -16.02 8.71
CA ILE A 93 0.00 -16.17 8.47
C ILE A 93 -0.26 -15.61 7.08
N LEU A 94 -0.97 -16.41 6.26
CA LEU A 94 -1.33 -16.12 4.88
C LEU A 94 -1.69 -14.65 4.67
#